data_AF-A0A177Y338-F1
#
_entry.id   AF-A0A177Y338-F1
#
_cell.length_a   1.000
_cell.length_b   1.000
_cell.length_c   1.000
_cell.angle_alpha   90.00
_cell.angle_beta   90.00
_cell.angle_gamma   90.00
#
_symmetry.space_group_name_H-M   'P 1'
#
loop_
_entity.id
_entity.type
_entity.pdbx_description
1 polymer ?
#
loop_
_entity_poly.entity_id
_entity_poly.type
_entity_poly.pdbx_seq_one_letter_code
_entity_poly.pdbx_strand_id
1 'polypeptide(L)'
;MELQTIQSDKWLASSWQRSEIAGLKQIKKPEDINVSNALLKERRYKAQGVIEAVEECALPLFSQVLSRSDSRLILTDDEGVILASWGQEKFREKLMSIALESGTCWQEKLKGTNAIGTALFEKRAVSIIGEQHFIKQHRFISCSASPLFNHFGELVGILDITSEQSKHDMTTQLLVQNMVQLVENYMLTHIPEGALQINLAHNESVLQSGWQGIVIADDSGHVIAHNQVASRLIPHVSLVGEHFEDLLNQPQQQCQFFVEKKSLGNKFRGKKWLSVASELHYGDDKVEQAWQQANKVMGCDISLLILGETGVGKGEFVKALHKHSARNKQPLVTVNCGALPKDLIESELFGHASGAFTGANKQGYCGRIRQADKGILFLDEIGEMPLDAQCRLLTVLQDKIVMPVGSAQSYKVDIQVIAATHQELTQLVAEGRFRQDLYYRLNGLVVSLPSLYQREDKLAIIHAIHAKHQQNGQRITSSLIQSLLRYRWPGNLRELDNLLKVTCLIASDVSEIGIEHVPSHFAQPLLEVASESEIETLDLKSTLNSALIDTYHTHNGNVSKVSRVLGVSRNTVYRKLKALGLIKTK
;
A
#
# COMPACT_ATOMS: atom_id res chain seq x y z
N MET A 1 -6.48 -13.22 50.59
CA MET A 1 -6.39 -14.64 50.21
C MET A 1 -6.45 -14.76 48.68
N GLU A 2 -5.57 -14.06 47.96
CA GLU A 2 -5.64 -13.95 46.48
C GLU A 2 -4.26 -13.79 45.81
N LEU A 3 -3.17 -14.02 46.56
CA LEU A 3 -1.81 -14.11 45.99
C LEU A 3 -1.40 -15.57 45.70
N GLN A 4 -2.27 -16.54 45.97
CA GLN A 4 -1.98 -17.98 45.81
C GLN A 4 -2.41 -18.58 44.46
N THR A 5 -3.06 -17.82 43.58
CA THR A 5 -3.46 -18.29 42.24
C THR A 5 -2.42 -18.04 41.14
N ILE A 6 -1.32 -17.32 41.42
CA ILE A 6 -0.23 -17.11 40.45
C ILE A 6 0.61 -18.39 40.24
N GLN A 7 0.47 -19.40 41.11
CA GLN A 7 1.27 -20.64 41.06
C GLN A 7 0.80 -21.70 40.05
N SER A 8 -0.35 -21.57 39.38
CA SER A 8 -0.88 -22.64 38.52
C SER A 8 -0.52 -22.53 37.03
N ASP A 9 0.09 -21.44 36.57
CA ASP A 9 0.48 -21.27 35.16
C ASP A 9 1.92 -20.77 35.05
N LYS A 10 2.89 -21.72 34.94
CA LYS A 10 4.33 -21.40 34.80
C LYS A 10 4.61 -20.38 33.70
N TRP A 11 3.80 -20.38 32.63
CA TRP A 11 3.92 -19.45 31.52
C TRP A 11 3.50 -18.02 31.88
N LEU A 12 2.46 -17.85 32.70
CA LEU A 12 1.97 -16.52 33.09
C LEU A 12 2.96 -15.85 34.04
N ALA A 13 3.50 -16.60 35.00
CA ALA A 13 4.57 -16.12 35.87
C ALA A 13 5.82 -15.71 35.07
N SER A 14 6.18 -16.50 34.04
CA SER A 14 7.28 -16.17 33.12
C SER A 14 7.01 -14.89 32.32
N SER A 15 5.79 -14.71 31.81
CA SER A 15 5.38 -13.46 31.12
C SER A 15 5.48 -12.23 32.02
N TRP A 16 5.04 -12.35 33.28
CA TRP A 16 5.15 -11.27 34.26
C TRP A 16 6.62 -10.94 34.55
N GLN A 17 7.46 -11.96 34.71
CA GLN A 17 8.89 -11.77 34.90
C GLN A 17 9.55 -11.06 33.71
N ARG A 18 9.19 -11.41 32.46
CA ARG A 18 9.68 -10.71 31.25
C ARG A 18 9.26 -9.24 31.25
N SER A 19 8.05 -8.94 31.68
CA SER A 19 7.54 -7.57 31.83
C SER A 19 8.33 -6.77 32.88
N GLU A 20 8.66 -7.38 34.01
CA GLU A 20 9.49 -6.77 35.06
C GLU A 20 10.93 -6.52 34.60
N ILE A 21 11.54 -7.50 33.92
CA ILE A 21 12.90 -7.39 33.37
C ILE A 21 12.98 -6.26 32.33
N ALA A 22 11.91 -6.03 31.57
CA ALA A 22 11.80 -4.90 30.64
C ALA A 22 11.65 -3.53 31.33
N GLY A 23 11.62 -3.48 32.66
CA GLY A 23 11.57 -2.24 33.45
C GLY A 23 10.16 -1.66 33.64
N LEU A 24 9.11 -2.41 33.28
CA LEU A 24 7.74 -1.94 33.41
C LEU A 24 7.27 -1.96 34.87
N LYS A 25 6.35 -1.05 35.20
CA LYS A 25 5.73 -0.96 36.53
C LYS A 25 4.23 -1.10 36.37
N GLN A 26 3.61 -2.00 37.16
CA GLN A 26 2.17 -2.31 37.04
C GLN A 26 1.23 -1.08 37.12
N ILE A 27 1.63 -0.01 37.82
CA ILE A 27 0.80 1.19 38.04
C ILE A 27 1.06 2.28 36.98
N LYS A 28 2.23 2.28 36.33
CA LYS A 28 2.60 3.32 35.36
C LYS A 28 2.10 2.90 33.98
N LYS A 29 1.31 3.75 33.31
CA LYS A 29 0.92 3.51 31.92
C LYS A 29 2.19 3.51 31.05
N PRO A 30 2.45 2.44 30.28
CA PRO A 30 3.58 2.39 29.36
C PRO A 30 3.39 3.38 28.22
N GLU A 31 4.48 3.85 27.61
CA GLU A 31 4.43 4.68 26.42
C GLU A 31 3.90 3.87 25.22
N ASP A 32 3.08 4.51 24.40
CA ASP A 32 2.58 3.93 23.16
C ASP A 32 3.67 4.05 22.09
N ILE A 33 4.35 2.93 21.80
CA ILE A 33 5.29 2.86 20.68
C ILE A 33 4.50 2.55 19.43
N ASN A 34 4.28 3.60 18.63
CA ASN A 34 3.66 3.52 17.32
C ASN A 34 4.75 3.53 16.25
N VAL A 35 4.66 2.60 15.31
CA VAL A 35 5.46 2.70 14.09
C VAL A 35 5.01 3.90 13.26
N SER A 36 5.91 4.44 12.44
CA SER A 36 5.54 5.50 11.50
C SER A 36 4.48 5.00 10.51
N ASN A 37 3.67 5.92 9.98
CA ASN A 37 2.67 5.57 8.96
C ASN A 37 3.29 4.87 7.74
N ALA A 38 4.48 5.29 7.33
CA ALA A 38 5.23 4.65 6.23
C ALA A 38 5.58 3.19 6.56
N LEU A 39 6.09 2.92 7.77
CA LEU A 39 6.45 1.58 8.19
C LEU A 39 5.21 0.69 8.41
N LEU A 40 4.12 1.26 8.94
CA LEU A 40 2.83 0.56 9.03
C LEU A 40 2.31 0.15 7.65
N LYS A 41 2.41 1.04 6.66
CA LYS A 41 2.00 0.74 5.28
C LYS A 41 2.84 -0.36 4.66
N GLU A 42 4.15 -0.35 4.85
CA GLU A 42 5.05 -1.42 4.42
C GLU A 42 4.68 -2.77 5.06
N ARG A 43 4.46 -2.79 6.38
CA ARG A 43 4.05 -4.00 7.11
C ARG A 43 2.71 -4.55 6.63
N ARG A 44 1.72 -3.67 6.44
CA ARG A 44 0.41 -4.06 5.89
C ARG A 44 0.52 -4.60 4.47
N TYR A 45 1.36 -4.01 3.63
CA TYR A 45 1.61 -4.50 2.27
C TYR A 45 2.21 -5.92 2.29
N LYS A 46 3.21 -6.18 3.13
CA LYS A 46 3.79 -7.52 3.31
C LYS A 46 2.77 -8.54 3.83
N ALA A 47 1.88 -8.11 4.71
CA ALA A 47 0.85 -8.95 5.32
C ALA A 47 -0.49 -8.95 4.58
N GLN A 48 -0.57 -8.40 3.35
CA GLN A 48 -1.83 -8.20 2.64
C GLN A 48 -2.62 -9.51 2.46
N GLY A 49 -1.94 -10.61 2.10
CA GLY A 49 -2.59 -11.91 1.96
C GLY A 49 -3.19 -12.44 3.27
N VAL A 50 -2.57 -12.15 4.42
CA VAL A 50 -3.09 -12.52 5.74
C VAL A 50 -4.29 -11.64 6.11
N ILE A 51 -4.21 -10.34 5.84
CA ILE A 51 -5.31 -9.39 6.06
C ILE A 51 -6.54 -9.82 5.26
N GLU A 52 -6.38 -10.10 3.96
CA GLU A 52 -7.46 -10.57 3.09
C GLU A 52 -8.06 -11.90 3.58
N ALA A 53 -7.22 -12.85 3.97
CA ALA A 53 -7.69 -14.13 4.51
C ALA A 53 -8.52 -13.95 5.80
N VAL A 54 -8.12 -13.02 6.68
CA VAL A 54 -8.88 -12.66 7.88
C VAL A 54 -10.21 -12.02 7.52
N GLU A 55 -10.24 -11.08 6.57
CA GLU A 55 -11.47 -10.40 6.14
C GLU A 55 -12.47 -11.35 5.48
N GLU A 56 -12.00 -12.31 4.68
CA GLU A 56 -12.85 -13.27 3.98
C GLU A 56 -13.35 -14.41 4.89
N CYS A 57 -12.53 -14.87 5.84
CA CYS A 57 -12.84 -16.12 6.58
C CYS A 57 -13.09 -15.94 8.07
N ALA A 58 -12.36 -15.05 8.75
CA ALA A 58 -12.46 -14.87 10.20
C ALA A 58 -13.45 -13.76 10.58
N LEU A 59 -13.41 -12.62 9.89
CA LEU A 59 -14.24 -11.45 10.19
C LEU A 59 -15.76 -11.74 10.10
N PRO A 60 -16.28 -12.53 9.13
CA PRO A 60 -17.70 -12.87 9.10
C PRO A 60 -18.13 -13.68 10.31
N LEU A 61 -17.31 -14.66 10.74
CA LEU A 61 -17.57 -15.48 11.92
C LEU A 61 -17.53 -14.63 13.20
N PHE A 62 -16.50 -13.79 13.35
CA PHE A 62 -16.41 -12.81 14.44
C PHE A 62 -17.66 -11.93 14.49
N SER A 63 -18.04 -11.34 13.36
CA SER A 63 -19.17 -10.42 13.27
C SER A 63 -20.49 -11.11 13.61
N GLN A 64 -20.66 -12.38 13.23
CA GLN A 64 -21.84 -13.17 13.55
C GLN A 64 -21.92 -13.49 15.05
N VAL A 65 -20.84 -14.04 15.61
CA VAL A 65 -20.82 -14.57 17.00
C VAL A 65 -20.77 -13.44 18.03
N LEU A 66 -20.03 -12.36 17.75
CA LEU A 66 -19.79 -11.24 18.66
C LEU A 66 -20.56 -9.97 18.26
N SER A 67 -21.63 -10.11 17.46
CA SER A 67 -22.47 -9.00 16.98
C SER A 67 -23.07 -8.11 18.08
N ARG A 68 -23.20 -8.64 19.31
CA ARG A 68 -23.85 -7.99 20.46
C ARG A 68 -22.89 -7.73 21.62
N SER A 69 -21.59 -7.86 21.41
CA SER A 69 -20.58 -7.63 22.45
C SER A 69 -19.61 -6.52 22.08
N ASP A 70 -19.07 -5.88 23.11
CA ASP A 70 -18.07 -4.81 23.02
C ASP A 70 -16.71 -5.46 22.79
N SER A 71 -16.52 -5.99 21.58
CA SER A 71 -15.38 -6.80 21.20
C SER A 71 -14.72 -6.25 19.95
N ARG A 72 -13.41 -6.46 19.83
CA ARG A 72 -12.61 -6.17 18.64
C ARG A 72 -11.85 -7.42 18.21
N LEU A 73 -11.74 -7.60 16.90
CA LEU A 73 -10.81 -8.51 16.26
C LEU A 73 -9.56 -7.71 15.90
N ILE A 74 -8.39 -8.21 16.24
CA ILE A 74 -7.11 -7.54 16.03
C ILE A 74 -6.18 -8.50 15.32
N LEU A 75 -5.56 -8.03 14.24
CA LEU A 75 -4.48 -8.74 13.55
C LEU A 75 -3.18 -7.96 13.74
N THR A 76 -2.13 -8.67 14.13
CA THR A 76 -0.76 -8.14 14.22
C THR A 76 0.18 -8.88 13.27
N ASP A 77 1.34 -8.29 12.97
CA ASP A 77 2.45 -9.02 12.36
C ASP A 77 3.21 -9.88 13.37
N ASP A 78 4.26 -10.57 12.90
CA ASP A 78 5.16 -11.42 13.67
C ASP A 78 6.04 -10.66 14.69
N GLU A 79 5.99 -9.33 14.69
CA GLU A 79 6.61 -8.48 15.71
C GLU A 79 5.58 -7.87 16.66
N GLY A 80 4.30 -8.25 16.57
CA GLY A 80 3.24 -7.77 17.44
C GLY A 80 2.82 -6.32 17.18
N VAL A 81 3.08 -5.77 16.00
CA VAL A 81 2.54 -4.48 15.55
C VAL A 81 1.14 -4.70 14.99
N ILE A 82 0.15 -3.93 15.47
CA ILE A 82 -1.23 -4.04 14.96
C ILE A 82 -1.28 -3.58 13.50
N LEU A 83 -1.70 -4.48 12.62
CA LEU A 83 -1.89 -4.22 11.19
C LEU A 83 -3.30 -3.74 10.91
N ALA A 84 -4.28 -4.42 11.50
CA ALA A 84 -5.69 -4.15 11.29
C ALA A 84 -6.50 -4.46 12.55
N SER A 85 -7.59 -3.73 12.72
CA SER A 85 -8.50 -3.93 13.84
C SER A 85 -9.94 -3.69 13.39
N TRP A 86 -10.80 -4.68 13.62
CA TRP A 86 -12.21 -4.67 13.25
C TRP A 86 -13.10 -4.72 14.51
N GLY A 87 -14.23 -4.04 14.49
CA GLY A 87 -15.17 -3.95 15.61
C GLY A 87 -16.22 -2.88 15.39
N GLN A 88 -17.34 -2.92 16.10
CA GLN A 88 -18.46 -1.99 15.87
C GLN A 88 -18.20 -0.59 16.45
N GLU A 89 -18.60 0.46 15.73
CA GLU A 89 -18.38 1.86 16.12
C GLU A 89 -19.13 2.28 17.41
N LYS A 90 -20.16 1.53 17.82
CA LYS A 90 -21.07 1.94 18.91
C LYS A 90 -20.49 1.76 20.33
N PHE A 91 -19.37 1.05 20.47
CA PHE A 91 -18.82 0.64 21.77
C PHE A 91 -17.40 1.18 22.02
N ARG A 92 -17.12 2.38 21.51
CA ARG A 92 -15.76 2.88 21.21
C ARG A 92 -14.91 3.40 22.38
N GLU A 93 -15.49 4.00 23.41
CA GLU A 93 -14.74 4.98 24.22
C GLU A 93 -13.63 4.38 25.11
N LYS A 94 -13.86 3.21 25.74
CA LYS A 94 -12.90 2.64 26.70
C LYS A 94 -11.83 1.78 26.03
N LEU A 95 -12.19 0.93 25.06
CA LEU A 95 -11.21 0.13 24.32
C LEU A 95 -10.22 0.98 23.48
N MET A 96 -10.63 2.15 22.99
CA MET A 96 -9.69 3.07 22.31
C MET A 96 -8.66 3.68 23.27
N SER A 97 -8.95 3.77 24.57
CA SER A 97 -8.08 4.43 25.57
C SER A 97 -6.75 3.71 25.83
N ILE A 98 -6.61 2.47 25.37
CA ILE A 98 -5.44 1.60 25.57
C ILE A 98 -4.58 1.40 24.30
N ALA A 99 -4.78 2.19 23.24
CA ALA A 99 -4.00 2.15 22.00
C ALA A 99 -4.10 0.81 21.24
N LEU A 100 -5.33 0.41 20.89
CA LEU A 100 -5.62 -0.72 19.98
C LEU A 100 -5.70 -0.28 18.50
N GLU A 101 -5.02 0.82 18.15
CA GLU A 101 -5.02 1.37 16.80
C GLU A 101 -3.91 0.72 15.96
N SER A 102 -4.10 0.71 14.63
CA SER A 102 -3.07 0.20 13.72
C SER A 102 -1.76 0.98 13.90
N GLY A 103 -0.65 0.26 13.95
CA GLY A 103 0.69 0.80 14.17
C GLY A 103 1.21 0.70 15.60
N THR A 104 0.36 0.41 16.59
CA THR A 104 0.83 0.21 17.96
C THR A 104 1.46 -1.18 18.15
N CYS A 105 2.63 -1.24 18.80
CA CYS A 105 3.30 -2.50 19.14
C CYS A 105 2.87 -3.01 20.52
N TRP A 106 2.47 -4.29 20.58
CA TRP A 106 1.93 -4.96 21.76
C TRP A 106 2.84 -6.05 22.35
N GLN A 107 4.14 -5.99 22.05
CA GLN A 107 5.12 -6.86 22.72
C GLN A 107 5.10 -6.66 24.25
N GLU A 108 5.29 -7.74 25.01
CA GLU A 108 5.29 -7.69 26.49
C GLU A 108 6.34 -6.72 27.04
N LYS A 109 7.50 -6.61 26.38
CA LYS A 109 8.56 -5.68 26.78
C LYS A 109 8.15 -4.21 26.73
N LEU A 110 7.07 -3.89 26.01
CA LEU A 110 6.55 -2.53 25.84
C LEU A 110 5.25 -2.34 26.62
N LYS A 111 4.34 -3.32 26.59
CA LYS A 111 2.97 -3.21 27.12
C LYS A 111 2.71 -4.04 28.38
N GLY A 112 3.69 -4.78 28.86
CA GLY A 112 3.55 -5.77 29.91
C GLY A 112 2.78 -7.01 29.43
N THR A 113 2.57 -7.99 30.30
CA THR A 113 1.77 -9.18 30.01
C THR A 113 0.42 -8.81 29.42
N ASN A 114 0.21 -9.24 28.17
CA ASN A 114 -0.99 -9.06 27.35
C ASN A 114 -1.08 -10.25 26.38
N ALA A 115 -2.27 -10.53 25.82
CA ALA A 115 -2.48 -11.75 25.04
C ALA A 115 -1.65 -11.78 23.74
N ILE A 116 -1.53 -10.67 23.01
CA ILE A 116 -0.76 -10.58 21.76
C ILE A 116 0.72 -10.92 22.03
N GLY A 117 1.38 -10.17 22.92
CA GLY A 117 2.79 -10.37 23.23
C GLY A 117 3.08 -11.74 23.85
N THR A 118 2.15 -12.27 24.65
CA THR A 118 2.29 -13.61 25.24
C THR A 118 2.17 -14.70 24.18
N ALA A 119 1.17 -14.61 23.29
CA ALA A 119 1.01 -15.57 22.19
C ALA A 119 2.21 -15.56 21.24
N LEU A 120 2.77 -14.37 20.99
CA LEU A 120 3.97 -14.19 20.18
C LEU A 120 5.17 -14.95 20.74
N PHE A 121 5.37 -14.87 22.07
CA PHE A 121 6.48 -15.56 22.73
C PHE A 121 6.23 -17.07 22.89
N GLU A 122 5.04 -17.45 23.35
CA GLU A 122 4.69 -18.84 23.67
C GLU A 122 4.39 -19.69 22.43
N LYS A 123 4.16 -19.05 21.27
CA LYS A 123 3.76 -19.69 20.00
C LYS A 123 2.57 -20.64 20.15
N ARG A 124 1.64 -20.30 21.03
CA ARG A 124 0.39 -21.02 21.27
C ARG A 124 -0.73 -20.06 21.64
N ALA A 125 -1.96 -20.52 21.49
CA ALA A 125 -3.12 -19.74 21.91
C ALA A 125 -3.12 -19.53 23.43
N VAL A 126 -3.41 -18.31 23.86
CA VAL A 126 -3.45 -17.90 25.27
C VAL A 126 -4.64 -16.98 25.52
N SER A 127 -5.09 -16.96 26.78
CA SER A 127 -6.06 -15.98 27.26
C SER A 127 -5.48 -15.23 28.45
N ILE A 128 -5.57 -13.91 28.44
CA ILE A 128 -5.18 -13.01 29.53
C ILE A 128 -6.42 -12.27 30.00
N ILE A 129 -6.80 -12.49 31.25
CA ILE A 129 -8.08 -12.08 31.82
C ILE A 129 -7.83 -11.14 32.98
N GLY A 130 -8.35 -9.91 32.88
CA GLY A 130 -8.39 -8.95 33.98
C GLY A 130 -7.05 -8.80 34.68
N GLU A 131 -6.99 -9.23 35.95
CA GLU A 131 -5.82 -9.17 36.84
C GLU A 131 -4.56 -9.87 36.29
N GLN A 132 -4.69 -10.75 35.29
CA GLN A 132 -3.54 -11.37 34.61
C GLN A 132 -2.75 -10.38 33.74
N HIS A 133 -3.34 -9.24 33.37
CA HIS A 133 -2.62 -8.16 32.73
C HIS A 133 -1.64 -7.52 33.72
N PHE A 134 -0.38 -7.41 33.29
CA PHE A 134 0.67 -6.83 34.13
C PHE A 134 0.37 -5.36 34.48
N ILE A 135 -0.11 -4.59 33.50
CA ILE A 135 -0.48 -3.18 33.66
C ILE A 135 -1.90 -3.07 34.20
N LYS A 136 -2.07 -2.39 35.34
CA LYS A 136 -3.36 -2.24 36.04
C LYS A 136 -4.44 -1.59 35.17
N GLN A 137 -4.06 -0.63 34.34
CA GLN A 137 -4.96 0.06 33.43
C GLN A 137 -5.54 -0.87 32.36
N HIS A 138 -4.95 -2.04 32.10
CA HIS A 138 -5.47 -3.02 31.14
C HIS A 138 -6.36 -4.08 31.82
N ARG A 139 -6.57 -4.04 33.14
CA ARG A 139 -7.31 -5.09 33.85
C ARG A 139 -8.84 -5.05 33.66
N PHE A 140 -9.36 -4.05 32.93
CA PHE A 140 -10.78 -3.99 32.56
C PHE A 140 -11.10 -4.80 31.31
N ILE A 141 -10.10 -5.31 30.58
CA ILE A 141 -10.29 -6.14 29.39
C ILE A 141 -9.95 -7.60 29.65
N SER A 142 -10.53 -8.45 28.81
CA SER A 142 -10.13 -9.83 28.60
C SER A 142 -9.69 -9.99 27.15
N CYS A 143 -8.62 -10.74 26.92
CA CYS A 143 -8.04 -10.95 25.59
C CYS A 143 -7.78 -12.44 25.36
N SER A 144 -8.09 -12.92 24.16
CA SER A 144 -7.75 -14.28 23.71
C SER A 144 -7.06 -14.16 22.36
N ALA A 145 -5.82 -14.64 22.31
CA ALA A 145 -4.96 -14.53 21.14
C ALA A 145 -4.50 -15.91 20.67
N SER A 146 -4.36 -16.08 19.37
CA SER A 146 -3.78 -17.27 18.75
C SER A 146 -2.79 -16.89 17.66
N PRO A 147 -1.61 -17.55 17.60
CA PRO A 147 -0.67 -17.36 16.50
C PRO A 147 -1.23 -17.88 15.17
N LEU A 148 -0.85 -17.20 14.09
CA LEU A 148 -1.09 -17.58 12.70
C LEU A 148 0.22 -18.05 12.06
N PHE A 149 0.20 -19.21 11.42
CA PHE A 149 1.36 -19.76 10.71
C PHE A 149 1.10 -19.86 9.20
N ASN A 150 2.16 -19.68 8.41
CA ASN A 150 2.11 -20.04 6.99
C ASN A 150 2.34 -21.54 6.79
N HIS A 151 2.26 -22.00 5.54
CA HIS A 151 2.47 -23.40 5.19
C HIS A 151 3.93 -23.89 5.35
N PHE A 152 4.88 -22.98 5.60
CA PHE A 152 6.25 -23.33 6.00
C PHE A 152 6.40 -23.49 7.52
N GLY A 153 5.33 -23.25 8.30
CA GLY A 153 5.36 -23.27 9.76
C GLY A 153 5.97 -22.00 10.39
N GLU A 154 6.15 -20.95 9.60
CA GLU A 154 6.65 -19.66 10.08
C GLU A 154 5.49 -18.85 10.67
N LEU A 155 5.75 -18.18 11.79
CA LEU A 155 4.78 -17.28 12.41
C LEU A 155 4.62 -16.04 11.53
N VAL A 156 3.39 -15.74 11.10
CA VAL A 156 3.10 -14.58 10.24
C VAL A 156 2.30 -13.48 10.95
N GLY A 157 1.80 -13.78 12.15
CA GLY A 157 1.06 -12.81 12.94
C GLY A 157 0.32 -13.41 14.12
N ILE A 158 -0.36 -12.57 14.89
CA ILE A 158 -1.29 -12.98 15.95
C ILE A 158 -2.68 -12.45 15.61
N LEU A 159 -3.68 -13.33 15.73
CA LEU A 159 -5.09 -12.96 15.74
C LEU A 159 -5.60 -12.91 17.18
N ASP A 160 -6.18 -11.79 17.58
CA ASP A 160 -6.67 -11.57 18.95
C ASP A 160 -8.12 -11.09 18.94
N ILE A 161 -8.91 -11.61 19.88
CA ILE A 161 -10.15 -10.98 20.30
C ILE A 161 -9.89 -10.28 21.63
N THR A 162 -10.20 -8.99 21.68
CA THR A 162 -10.19 -8.19 22.91
C THR A 162 -11.61 -7.72 23.23
N SER A 163 -12.05 -7.83 24.48
CA SER A 163 -13.36 -7.31 24.92
C SER A 163 -13.37 -6.76 26.34
N GLU A 164 -14.38 -5.97 26.68
CA GLU A 164 -14.65 -5.50 28.06
C GLU A 164 -15.37 -6.55 28.93
N GLN A 165 -15.54 -7.78 28.44
CA GLN A 165 -16.20 -8.82 29.21
C GLN A 165 -15.35 -9.24 30.40
N SER A 166 -16.02 -9.56 31.51
CA SER A 166 -15.36 -9.96 32.76
C SER A 166 -14.56 -11.25 32.66
N LYS A 167 -14.80 -12.08 31.63
CA LYS A 167 -14.05 -13.32 31.36
C LYS A 167 -14.03 -13.62 29.87
N HIS A 168 -12.86 -13.96 29.34
CA HIS A 168 -12.75 -14.84 28.19
C HIS A 168 -12.58 -16.26 28.70
N ASP A 169 -13.55 -17.13 28.44
CA ASP A 169 -13.47 -18.54 28.78
C ASP A 169 -12.88 -19.36 27.63
N MET A 170 -12.85 -20.69 27.82
CA MET A 170 -12.39 -21.62 26.79
C MET A 170 -13.14 -21.44 25.46
N THR A 171 -14.41 -21.02 25.48
CA THR A 171 -15.21 -20.80 24.27
C THR A 171 -14.62 -19.69 23.39
N THR A 172 -14.18 -18.58 24.00
CA THR A 172 -13.59 -17.47 23.24
C THR A 172 -12.22 -17.86 22.68
N GLN A 173 -11.41 -18.57 23.45
CA GLN A 173 -10.12 -19.07 22.98
C GLN A 173 -10.26 -20.06 21.82
N LEU A 174 -11.24 -20.97 21.89
CA LEU A 174 -11.57 -21.90 20.81
C LEU A 174 -12.11 -21.18 19.57
N LEU A 175 -12.88 -20.10 19.74
CA LEU A 175 -13.36 -19.28 18.62
C LEU A 175 -12.18 -18.64 17.86
N VAL A 176 -11.20 -18.07 18.58
CA VAL A 176 -10.01 -17.48 17.96
C VAL A 176 -9.18 -18.54 17.24
N GLN A 177 -8.99 -19.71 17.85
CA GLN A 177 -8.29 -20.83 17.20
C GLN A 177 -9.01 -21.31 15.93
N ASN A 178 -10.34 -21.37 15.96
CA ASN A 178 -11.13 -21.73 14.78
C ASN A 178 -10.96 -20.69 13.66
N MET A 179 -11.01 -19.40 13.99
CA MET A 179 -10.75 -18.33 13.01
C MET A 179 -9.34 -18.42 12.42
N VAL A 180 -8.32 -18.68 13.24
CA VAL A 180 -6.95 -18.94 12.78
C VAL A 180 -6.91 -20.13 11.82
N GLN A 181 -7.56 -21.26 12.16
CA GLN A 181 -7.60 -22.44 11.31
C GLN A 181 -8.24 -22.15 9.94
N LEU A 182 -9.32 -21.35 9.91
CA LEU A 182 -9.97 -20.93 8.67
C LEU A 182 -9.05 -20.05 7.82
N VAL A 183 -8.33 -19.10 8.44
CA VAL A 183 -7.37 -18.22 7.77
C VAL A 183 -6.20 -19.02 7.20
N GLU A 184 -5.61 -19.93 7.97
CA GLU A 184 -4.51 -20.78 7.50
C GLU A 184 -4.95 -21.69 6.35
N ASN A 185 -6.13 -22.31 6.45
CA ASN A 185 -6.70 -23.13 5.38
C ASN A 185 -6.95 -22.28 4.11
N TYR A 186 -7.42 -21.05 4.26
CA TYR A 186 -7.59 -20.13 3.14
C TYR A 186 -6.26 -19.84 2.47
N MET A 187 -5.24 -19.41 3.23
CA MET A 187 -3.89 -19.13 2.71
C MET A 187 -3.30 -20.35 2.00
N LEU A 188 -3.47 -21.55 2.57
CA LEU A 188 -3.00 -22.80 2.01
C LEU A 188 -3.61 -23.08 0.62
N THR A 189 -4.91 -22.85 0.44
CA THR A 189 -5.60 -23.05 -0.85
C THR A 189 -5.30 -21.96 -1.89
N HIS A 190 -4.56 -20.93 -1.51
CA HIS A 190 -4.19 -19.77 -2.33
C HIS A 190 -2.69 -19.76 -2.70
N ILE A 191 -1.98 -20.87 -2.46
CA ILE A 191 -0.57 -21.02 -2.85
C ILE A 191 -0.47 -20.99 -4.39
N PRO A 192 0.35 -20.10 -4.97
CA PRO A 192 0.43 -19.91 -6.43
C PRO A 192 0.79 -21.18 -7.23
N GLU A 193 1.63 -22.04 -6.66
CA GLU A 193 2.11 -23.28 -7.27
C GLU A 193 1.09 -24.44 -7.15
N GLY A 194 -0.01 -24.26 -6.40
CA GLY A 194 -0.99 -25.29 -6.14
C GLY A 194 -1.97 -25.50 -7.30
N ALA A 195 -2.00 -26.70 -7.88
CA ALA A 195 -2.94 -27.08 -8.95
C ALA A 195 -4.06 -28.00 -8.45
N LEU A 196 -3.82 -28.73 -7.36
CA LEU A 196 -4.76 -29.70 -6.81
C LEU A 196 -4.91 -29.52 -5.30
N GLN A 197 -6.14 -29.37 -4.84
CA GLN A 197 -6.49 -29.46 -3.43
C GLN A 197 -7.04 -30.85 -3.15
N ILE A 198 -6.51 -31.51 -2.14
CA ILE A 198 -6.95 -32.81 -1.69
C ILE A 198 -7.41 -32.68 -0.24
N ASN A 199 -8.70 -32.94 -0.02
CA ASN A 199 -9.31 -32.95 1.30
C ASN A 199 -9.34 -34.39 1.84
N LEU A 200 -9.00 -34.55 3.12
CA LEU A 200 -8.88 -35.82 3.82
C LEU A 200 -9.65 -35.79 5.13
N ALA A 201 -10.46 -36.80 5.40
CA ALA A 201 -11.13 -36.93 6.70
C ALA A 201 -11.50 -38.39 6.98
N HIS A 202 -11.58 -38.77 8.26
CA HIS A 202 -12.11 -40.09 8.66
C HIS A 202 -13.61 -40.25 8.39
N ASN A 203 -14.33 -39.14 8.21
CA ASN A 203 -15.75 -39.14 7.92
C ASN A 203 -16.05 -38.15 6.79
N GLU A 204 -16.78 -38.61 5.78
CA GLU A 204 -17.16 -37.83 4.59
C GLU A 204 -17.84 -36.50 4.95
N SER A 205 -18.67 -36.47 6.00
CA SER A 205 -19.40 -35.27 6.44
C SER A 205 -18.49 -34.11 6.87
N VAL A 206 -17.22 -34.37 7.17
CA VAL A 206 -16.26 -33.40 7.70
C VAL A 206 -15.37 -32.82 6.59
N LEU A 207 -15.37 -33.39 5.37
CA LEU A 207 -14.47 -33.01 4.27
C LEU A 207 -14.55 -31.53 3.86
N GLN A 208 -15.66 -30.85 4.14
CA GLN A 208 -15.89 -29.44 3.80
C GLN A 208 -16.22 -28.56 5.03
N SER A 209 -15.89 -29.05 6.22
CA SER A 209 -16.28 -28.41 7.49
C SER A 209 -15.29 -27.36 8.01
N GLY A 210 -14.08 -27.28 7.43
CA GLY A 210 -12.94 -26.50 7.96
C GLY A 210 -12.00 -27.33 8.86
N TRP A 211 -12.42 -28.53 9.25
CA TRP A 211 -11.66 -29.45 10.12
C TRP A 211 -11.02 -30.63 9.38
N GLN A 212 -11.07 -30.62 8.06
CA GLN A 212 -10.44 -31.64 7.23
C GLN A 212 -8.92 -31.47 7.16
N GLY A 213 -8.21 -32.56 6.87
CA GLY A 213 -6.86 -32.50 6.33
C GLY A 213 -6.90 -31.88 4.94
N ILE A 214 -6.05 -30.88 4.70
CA ILE A 214 -5.89 -30.26 3.39
C ILE A 214 -4.46 -30.49 2.94
N VAL A 215 -4.31 -31.05 1.75
CA VAL A 215 -3.04 -31.21 1.03
C VAL A 215 -3.14 -30.46 -0.29
N ILE A 216 -2.11 -29.69 -0.61
CA ILE A 216 -1.98 -28.98 -1.88
C ILE A 216 -0.85 -29.63 -2.66
N ALA A 217 -1.15 -29.98 -3.90
CA ALA A 217 -0.19 -30.56 -4.84
C ALA A 217 -0.06 -29.70 -6.11
N ASP A 218 1.09 -29.79 -6.76
CA ASP A 218 1.36 -29.17 -8.05
C ASP A 218 0.66 -29.92 -9.20
N ASP A 219 0.89 -29.47 -10.44
CA ASP A 219 0.30 -30.06 -11.65
C ASP A 219 0.79 -31.48 -11.94
N SER A 220 1.93 -31.87 -11.37
CA SER A 220 2.53 -33.19 -11.45
C SER A 220 2.10 -34.11 -10.30
N GLY A 221 1.31 -33.62 -9.34
CA GLY A 221 0.79 -34.40 -8.22
C GLY A 221 1.72 -34.50 -7.01
N HIS A 222 2.83 -33.74 -6.99
CA HIS A 222 3.71 -33.66 -5.83
C HIS A 222 3.16 -32.69 -4.80
N VAL A 223 3.17 -33.09 -3.53
CA VAL A 223 2.70 -32.27 -2.42
C VAL A 223 3.63 -31.08 -2.22
N ILE A 224 3.08 -29.87 -2.26
CA ILE A 224 3.82 -28.63 -2.01
C ILE A 224 3.55 -28.05 -0.62
N ALA A 225 2.37 -28.33 -0.06
CA ALA A 225 1.95 -27.81 1.23
C ALA A 225 0.80 -28.63 1.82
N HIS A 226 0.63 -28.56 3.14
CA HIS A 226 -0.50 -29.19 3.83
C HIS A 226 -0.81 -28.47 5.14
N ASN A 227 -2.02 -28.67 5.69
CA ASN A 227 -2.34 -28.21 7.03
C ASN A 227 -1.90 -29.23 8.10
N GLN A 228 -1.98 -28.86 9.38
CA GLN A 228 -1.60 -29.75 10.48
C GLN A 228 -2.51 -30.98 10.56
N VAL A 229 -3.79 -30.86 10.22
CA VAL A 229 -4.73 -31.99 10.26
C VAL A 229 -4.28 -33.09 9.29
N ALA A 230 -3.84 -32.73 8.08
CA ALA A 230 -3.32 -33.69 7.10
C ALA A 230 -2.11 -34.47 7.63
N SER A 231 -1.16 -33.81 8.31
CA SER A 231 0.00 -34.50 8.92
C SER A 231 -0.36 -35.46 10.06
N ARG A 232 -1.49 -35.24 10.74
CA ARG A 232 -1.99 -36.17 11.77
C ARG A 232 -2.70 -37.37 11.16
N LEU A 233 -3.39 -37.16 10.04
CA LEU A 233 -4.10 -38.21 9.31
C LEU A 233 -3.13 -39.10 8.50
N ILE A 234 -2.09 -38.51 7.93
CA ILE A 234 -1.03 -39.20 7.18
C ILE A 234 0.28 -39.05 7.98
N PRO A 235 0.57 -39.97 8.92
CA PRO A 235 1.78 -39.92 9.71
C PRO A 235 3.01 -40.29 8.86
N HIS A 236 3.56 -39.32 8.14
CA HIS A 236 4.81 -39.43 7.36
C HIS A 236 5.80 -38.34 7.83
N VAL A 237 7.11 -38.64 7.78
CA VAL A 237 8.16 -37.73 8.30
C VAL A 237 8.25 -36.43 7.48
N SER A 238 7.97 -36.49 6.17
CA SER A 238 7.77 -35.33 5.31
C SER A 238 6.71 -35.65 4.27
N LEU A 239 5.63 -34.88 4.21
CA LEU A 239 4.62 -34.99 3.16
C LEU A 239 5.03 -34.19 1.92
N VAL A 240 5.69 -33.04 2.12
CA VAL A 240 6.11 -32.14 1.05
C VAL A 240 7.19 -32.81 0.19
N GLY A 241 7.04 -32.72 -1.13
CA GLY A 241 7.91 -33.31 -2.14
C GLY A 241 7.50 -34.71 -2.58
N GLU A 242 6.64 -35.41 -1.84
CA GLU A 242 6.16 -36.74 -2.19
C GLU A 242 4.99 -36.67 -3.18
N HIS A 243 4.89 -37.65 -4.08
CA HIS A 243 3.73 -37.76 -4.96
C HIS A 243 2.52 -38.28 -4.17
N PHE A 244 1.40 -37.58 -4.24
CA PHE A 244 0.27 -37.87 -3.34
C PHE A 244 -0.32 -39.28 -3.50
N GLU A 245 -0.36 -39.80 -4.73
CA GLU A 245 -0.87 -41.17 -4.97
C GLU A 245 0.04 -42.24 -4.36
N ASP A 246 1.34 -41.97 -4.25
CA ASP A 246 2.29 -42.92 -3.67
C ASP A 246 2.09 -43.02 -2.16
N LEU A 247 1.72 -41.90 -1.53
CA LEU A 247 1.34 -41.87 -0.11
C LEU A 247 0.11 -42.76 0.17
N LEU A 248 -0.91 -42.74 -0.71
CA LEU A 248 -2.12 -43.56 -0.55
C LEU A 248 -1.88 -45.06 -0.73
N ASN A 249 -0.89 -45.43 -1.55
CA ASN A 249 -0.65 -46.83 -1.92
C ASN A 249 0.31 -47.56 -0.97
N GLN A 250 0.81 -46.90 0.08
CA GLN A 250 1.73 -47.53 1.03
C GLN A 250 1.03 -48.57 1.93
N PRO A 251 1.56 -49.80 2.05
CA PRO A 251 0.93 -50.90 2.78
C PRO A 251 0.79 -50.67 4.30
N GLN A 252 1.48 -49.68 4.86
CA GLN A 252 1.40 -49.29 6.27
C GLN A 252 0.25 -48.32 6.57
N GLN A 253 -0.46 -47.80 5.55
CA GLN A 253 -1.57 -46.86 5.69
C GLN A 253 -2.93 -47.53 5.41
N GLN A 254 -3.28 -48.57 6.17
CA GLN A 254 -4.64 -49.13 6.24
C GLN A 254 -5.66 -48.18 6.93
N CYS A 255 -5.47 -46.87 6.86
CA CYS A 255 -6.41 -45.90 7.41
C CYS A 255 -7.49 -45.62 6.36
N GLN A 256 -8.72 -46.06 6.62
CA GLN A 256 -9.89 -45.64 5.84
C GLN A 256 -10.17 -44.17 6.13
N PHE A 257 -9.66 -43.28 5.28
CA PHE A 257 -10.08 -41.89 5.20
C PHE A 257 -10.71 -41.63 3.83
N PHE A 258 -11.73 -40.79 3.83
CA PHE A 258 -12.35 -40.28 2.63
C PHE A 258 -11.42 -39.24 2.01
N VAL A 259 -11.34 -39.27 0.68
CA VAL A 259 -10.51 -38.37 -0.11
C VAL A 259 -11.39 -37.65 -1.12
N GLU A 260 -11.36 -36.33 -1.10
CA GLU A 260 -11.99 -35.50 -2.13
C GLU A 260 -10.90 -34.71 -2.86
N LYS A 261 -10.76 -34.95 -4.16
CA LYS A 261 -9.84 -34.22 -5.03
C LYS A 261 -10.60 -33.10 -5.71
N LYS A 262 -10.18 -31.87 -5.44
CA LYS A 262 -10.71 -30.67 -6.06
C LYS A 262 -9.60 -30.05 -6.89
N SER A 263 -9.79 -29.98 -8.19
CA SER A 263 -8.95 -29.13 -9.02
C SER A 263 -9.08 -27.70 -8.48
N LEU A 264 -7.99 -27.19 -7.92
CA LEU A 264 -7.77 -25.77 -7.90
C LEU A 264 -7.57 -25.47 -9.38
N GLY A 265 -8.65 -25.16 -10.09
CA GLY A 265 -8.50 -24.87 -11.52
C GLY A 265 -7.42 -23.80 -11.69
N ASN A 266 -7.20 -23.35 -12.92
CA ASN A 266 -6.69 -21.99 -13.11
C ASN A 266 -7.68 -20.91 -12.55
N LYS A 267 -8.45 -21.22 -11.49
CA LYS A 267 -9.00 -20.37 -10.45
C LYS A 267 -7.90 -19.63 -9.65
N PHE A 268 -6.63 -19.84 -9.98
CA PHE A 268 -5.56 -18.85 -9.90
C PHE A 268 -4.90 -18.46 -11.26
N ARG A 269 -5.68 -18.09 -12.29
CA ARG A 269 -5.64 -16.64 -12.60
C ARG A 269 -6.30 -16.08 -11.36
N GLY A 270 -5.54 -15.62 -10.37
CA GLY A 270 -6.19 -15.12 -9.18
C GLY A 270 -7.34 -14.21 -9.60
N LYS A 271 -8.34 -14.08 -8.73
CA LYS A 271 -8.59 -12.72 -8.32
C LYS A 271 -7.22 -12.16 -7.97
N LYS A 272 -6.59 -11.54 -8.96
CA LYS A 272 -5.46 -10.68 -8.80
C LYS A 272 -6.05 -9.50 -8.02
N TRP A 273 -6.20 -9.70 -6.72
CA TRP A 273 -5.80 -8.71 -5.74
C TRP A 273 -4.27 -8.82 -5.56
N LEU A 274 -3.51 -9.22 -6.56
CA LEU A 274 -2.80 -8.12 -7.19
C LEU A 274 -3.73 -6.92 -7.44
N SER A 275 -3.80 -6.00 -6.44
CA SER A 275 -3.23 -4.70 -6.80
C SER A 275 -1.94 -5.09 -7.47
N VAL A 276 -1.91 -5.15 -8.82
CA VAL A 276 -0.60 -5.13 -9.43
C VAL A 276 -0.10 -3.83 -8.90
N ALA A 277 0.83 -3.95 -7.94
CA ALA A 277 1.55 -2.84 -7.41
C ALA A 277 1.93 -2.12 -8.68
N SER A 278 1.22 -1.04 -8.94
CA SER A 278 1.56 -0.27 -10.09
C SER A 278 2.94 0.18 -9.69
N GLU A 279 3.96 -0.19 -10.45
CA GLU A 279 5.29 0.41 -10.28
C GLU A 279 5.16 1.94 -10.22
N LEU A 280 4.03 2.49 -10.68
CA LEU A 280 3.69 3.89 -10.67
C LEU A 280 3.23 4.48 -9.34
N HIS A 281 2.79 3.73 -8.32
CA HIS A 281 2.27 4.35 -7.09
C HIS A 281 3.26 4.40 -5.94
N TYR A 282 4.34 3.62 -5.90
CA TYR A 282 5.39 3.51 -4.84
C TYR A 282 4.98 3.81 -3.37
N GLY A 283 3.70 3.70 -3.00
CA GLY A 283 3.18 4.06 -1.68
C GLY A 283 2.39 5.38 -1.57
N ASP A 284 2.02 6.05 -2.66
CA ASP A 284 1.12 7.21 -2.70
C ASP A 284 -0.35 6.78 -2.75
N ASP A 285 -1.15 7.25 -1.77
CA ASP A 285 -2.56 6.88 -1.61
C ASP A 285 -3.45 7.40 -2.74
N LYS A 286 -3.17 8.59 -3.28
CA LYS A 286 -3.99 9.19 -4.34
C LYS A 286 -3.83 8.41 -5.64
N VAL A 287 -2.59 8.04 -5.97
CA VAL A 287 -2.30 7.22 -7.16
C VAL A 287 -2.85 5.81 -6.98
N GLU A 288 -2.81 5.25 -5.76
CA GLU A 288 -3.39 3.94 -5.48
C GLU A 288 -4.92 3.95 -5.62
N GLN A 289 -5.61 4.95 -5.06
CA GLN A 289 -7.06 5.08 -5.24
C GLN A 289 -7.43 5.25 -6.71
N ALA A 290 -6.70 6.12 -7.43
CA ALA A 290 -6.82 6.31 -8.86
C ALA A 290 -6.69 4.98 -9.64
N TRP A 291 -5.68 4.18 -9.27
CA TRP A 291 -5.41 2.88 -9.86
C TRP A 291 -6.53 1.87 -9.59
N GLN A 292 -7.00 1.77 -8.35
CA GLN A 292 -8.08 0.85 -7.97
C GLN A 292 -9.40 1.19 -8.67
N GLN A 293 -9.75 2.47 -8.74
CA GLN A 293 -10.95 2.93 -9.43
C GLN A 293 -10.87 2.65 -10.94
N ALA A 294 -9.74 2.99 -11.56
CA ALA A 294 -9.54 2.75 -12.98
C ALA A 294 -9.62 1.25 -13.32
N ASN A 295 -8.99 0.37 -12.55
CA ASN A 295 -9.04 -1.07 -12.78
C ASN A 295 -10.46 -1.65 -12.68
N LYS A 296 -11.32 -1.13 -11.80
CA LYS A 296 -12.72 -1.57 -11.70
C LYS A 296 -13.53 -1.25 -12.96
N VAL A 297 -13.20 -0.16 -13.65
CA VAL A 297 -13.89 0.30 -14.86
C VAL A 297 -13.33 -0.35 -16.12
N MET A 298 -12.09 -0.82 -16.10
CA MET A 298 -11.48 -1.53 -17.22
C MET A 298 -12.29 -2.77 -17.63
N GLY A 299 -12.85 -2.75 -18.84
CA GLY A 299 -13.65 -3.85 -19.39
C GLY A 299 -15.17 -3.67 -19.22
N CYS A 300 -15.61 -2.60 -18.56
CA CYS A 300 -16.99 -2.13 -18.61
C CYS A 300 -17.18 -1.16 -19.80
N ASP A 301 -18.41 -1.01 -20.31
CA ASP A 301 -18.72 -0.01 -21.34
C ASP A 301 -18.83 1.43 -20.75
N ILE A 302 -17.76 1.87 -20.08
CA ILE A 302 -17.64 3.16 -19.40
C ILE A 302 -16.30 3.79 -19.80
N SER A 303 -16.31 5.04 -20.29
CA SER A 303 -15.11 5.81 -20.59
C SER A 303 -14.34 6.18 -19.31
N LEU A 304 -13.01 6.16 -19.38
CA LEU A 304 -12.13 6.65 -18.32
C LEU A 304 -11.51 7.99 -18.74
N LEU A 305 -11.65 9.02 -17.91
CA LEU A 305 -11.00 10.33 -18.08
C LEU A 305 -9.92 10.53 -17.01
N ILE A 306 -8.68 10.73 -17.45
CA ILE A 306 -7.52 10.95 -16.58
C ILE A 306 -7.14 12.43 -16.62
N LEU A 307 -7.25 13.08 -15.46
CA LEU A 307 -6.84 14.45 -15.23
C LEU A 307 -5.45 14.49 -14.59
N GLY A 308 -4.68 15.52 -14.89
CA GLY A 308 -3.40 15.78 -14.25
C GLY A 308 -2.48 16.61 -15.13
N GLU A 309 -1.49 17.26 -14.51
CA GLU A 309 -0.55 18.14 -15.19
C GLU A 309 0.25 17.41 -16.29
N THR A 310 0.92 18.18 -17.14
CA THR A 310 1.84 17.60 -18.12
C THR A 310 3.02 16.94 -17.41
N GLY A 311 3.38 15.72 -17.83
CA GLY A 311 4.55 15.01 -17.27
C GLY A 311 4.30 14.21 -15.98
N VAL A 312 3.07 14.12 -15.46
CA VAL A 312 2.74 13.30 -14.27
C VAL A 312 2.67 11.79 -14.53
N GLY A 313 2.84 11.35 -15.79
CA GLY A 313 2.86 9.93 -16.15
C GLY A 313 1.53 9.35 -16.65
N LYS A 314 0.58 10.17 -17.14
CA LYS A 314 -0.71 9.71 -17.69
C LYS A 314 -0.57 8.56 -18.71
N GLY A 315 0.38 8.67 -19.64
CA GLY A 315 0.65 7.63 -20.62
C GLY A 315 1.18 6.32 -20.02
N GLU A 316 2.08 6.38 -19.04
CA GLU A 316 2.56 5.19 -18.34
C GLU A 316 1.46 4.55 -17.49
N PHE A 317 0.60 5.36 -16.87
CA PHE A 317 -0.59 4.90 -16.15
C PHE A 317 -1.52 4.09 -17.07
N VAL A 318 -1.75 4.56 -18.30
CA VAL A 318 -2.57 3.83 -19.28
C VAL A 318 -1.90 2.56 -19.79
N LYS A 319 -0.59 2.58 -20.04
CA LYS A 319 0.16 1.36 -20.41
C LYS A 319 0.06 0.31 -19.30
N ALA A 320 0.21 0.73 -18.05
CA ALA A 320 0.04 -0.14 -16.91
C ALA A 320 -1.40 -0.68 -16.83
N LEU A 321 -2.43 0.15 -17.00
CA LEU A 321 -3.82 -0.32 -17.03
C LEU A 321 -4.08 -1.32 -18.16
N HIS A 322 -3.58 -1.05 -19.37
CA HIS A 322 -3.73 -1.95 -20.52
C HIS A 322 -3.13 -3.33 -20.23
N LYS A 323 -1.90 -3.38 -19.70
CA LYS A 323 -1.20 -4.62 -19.30
C LYS A 323 -2.01 -5.46 -18.30
N HIS A 324 -2.78 -4.80 -17.42
CA HIS A 324 -3.60 -5.46 -16.39
C HIS A 324 -5.05 -5.72 -16.78
N SER A 325 -5.54 -5.10 -17.85
CA SER A 325 -6.90 -5.27 -18.34
C SER A 325 -7.13 -6.65 -18.98
N ALA A 326 -8.41 -7.04 -19.12
CA ALA A 326 -8.80 -8.19 -19.93
C ALA A 326 -8.39 -8.06 -21.42
N ARG A 327 -8.09 -6.83 -21.88
CA ARG A 327 -7.66 -6.51 -23.25
C ARG A 327 -6.13 -6.42 -23.40
N ASN A 328 -5.34 -6.97 -22.47
CA ASN A 328 -3.87 -6.86 -22.49
C ASN A 328 -3.18 -7.47 -23.72
N LYS A 329 -3.80 -8.44 -24.39
CA LYS A 329 -3.32 -9.03 -25.66
C LYS A 329 -3.80 -8.26 -26.90
N GLN A 330 -4.72 -7.32 -26.73
CA GLN A 330 -5.34 -6.53 -27.80
C GLN A 330 -4.57 -5.22 -27.99
N PRO A 331 -4.72 -4.53 -29.13
CA PRO A 331 -3.96 -3.31 -29.40
C PRO A 331 -4.27 -2.20 -28.38
N LEU A 332 -3.22 -1.54 -27.91
CA LEU A 332 -3.29 -0.23 -27.26
C LEU A 332 -2.90 0.82 -28.30
N VAL A 333 -3.90 1.47 -28.90
CA VAL A 333 -3.65 2.53 -29.88
C VAL A 333 -3.66 3.87 -29.15
N THR A 334 -2.54 4.56 -29.23
CA THR A 334 -2.36 5.88 -28.60
C THR A 334 -2.41 6.97 -29.65
N VAL A 335 -3.15 8.03 -29.36
CA VAL A 335 -3.27 9.22 -30.23
C VAL A 335 -3.09 10.44 -29.37
N ASN A 336 -2.07 11.24 -29.67
CA ASN A 336 -1.87 12.54 -29.04
C ASN A 336 -2.56 13.61 -29.90
N CYS A 337 -3.66 14.15 -29.39
CA CYS A 337 -4.47 15.12 -30.13
C CYS A 337 -3.76 16.48 -30.28
N GLY A 338 -2.83 16.82 -29.38
CA GLY A 338 -2.06 18.06 -29.45
C GLY A 338 -0.85 17.99 -30.40
N ALA A 339 -0.37 16.79 -30.74
CA ALA A 339 0.79 16.62 -31.63
C ALA A 339 0.44 16.60 -33.12
N LEU A 340 -0.83 16.33 -33.45
CA LEU A 340 -1.29 16.25 -34.83
C LEU A 340 -1.83 17.61 -35.31
N PRO A 341 -1.55 18.03 -36.56
CA PRO A 341 -2.19 19.20 -37.15
C PRO A 341 -3.72 19.03 -37.15
N LYS A 342 -4.45 20.11 -36.83
CA LYS A 342 -5.92 20.09 -36.68
C LYS A 342 -6.62 19.49 -37.90
N ASP A 343 -6.14 19.82 -39.10
CA ASP A 343 -6.72 19.36 -40.36
C ASP A 343 -6.48 17.85 -40.62
N LEU A 344 -5.50 17.23 -39.96
CA LEU A 344 -5.17 15.81 -40.13
C LEU A 344 -5.78 14.90 -39.07
N ILE A 345 -6.19 15.42 -37.92
CA ILE A 345 -6.75 14.65 -36.81
C ILE A 345 -7.93 13.77 -37.27
N GLU A 346 -8.85 14.32 -38.08
CA GLU A 346 -9.97 13.52 -38.59
C GLU A 346 -9.50 12.33 -39.44
N SER A 347 -8.60 12.60 -40.40
CA SER A 347 -8.10 11.58 -41.32
C SER A 347 -7.28 10.49 -40.61
N GLU A 348 -6.56 10.85 -39.54
CA GLU A 348 -5.79 9.92 -38.71
C GLU A 348 -6.71 9.09 -37.79
N LEU A 349 -7.67 9.71 -37.11
CA LEU A 349 -8.55 9.00 -36.17
C LEU A 349 -9.54 8.07 -36.87
N PHE A 350 -10.28 8.60 -37.85
CA PHE A 350 -11.40 7.91 -38.48
C PHE A 350 -10.98 7.16 -39.76
N GLY A 351 -9.81 7.47 -40.30
CA GLY A 351 -9.34 6.95 -41.58
C GLY A 351 -9.93 7.72 -42.76
N HIS A 352 -9.47 7.40 -43.97
CA HIS A 352 -9.98 7.99 -45.21
C HIS A 352 -10.01 6.97 -46.34
N ALA A 353 -11.01 7.09 -47.22
CA ALA A 353 -11.08 6.33 -48.45
C ALA A 353 -10.01 6.79 -49.46
N SER A 354 -9.70 5.95 -50.44
CA SER A 354 -8.82 6.33 -51.54
C SER A 354 -9.39 7.54 -52.29
N GLY A 355 -8.57 8.57 -52.48
CA GLY A 355 -8.98 9.80 -53.18
C GLY A 355 -9.94 10.73 -52.41
N ALA A 356 -10.07 10.58 -51.09
CA ALA A 356 -10.97 11.41 -50.27
C ALA A 356 -10.64 12.92 -50.29
N PHE A 357 -9.37 13.31 -50.48
CA PHE A 357 -8.92 14.70 -50.59
C PHE A 357 -7.61 14.79 -51.40
N THR A 358 -7.21 16.01 -51.78
CA THR A 358 -5.97 16.26 -52.52
C THR A 358 -4.74 15.90 -51.68
N GLY A 359 -3.98 14.87 -52.08
CA GLY A 359 -2.85 14.34 -51.32
C GLY A 359 -3.15 13.07 -50.51
N ALA A 360 -4.39 12.58 -50.53
CA ALA A 360 -4.75 11.31 -49.89
C ALA A 360 -3.99 10.12 -50.51
N ASN A 361 -3.62 9.15 -49.67
CA ASN A 361 -2.94 7.94 -50.13
C ASN A 361 -3.86 7.17 -51.09
N LYS A 362 -3.31 6.74 -52.24
CA LYS A 362 -4.04 5.95 -53.24
C LYS A 362 -4.64 4.64 -52.69
N GLN A 363 -4.07 4.13 -51.60
CA GLN A 363 -4.54 2.90 -50.93
C GLN A 363 -5.57 3.16 -49.81
N GLY A 364 -5.82 4.43 -49.44
CA GLY A 364 -6.61 4.80 -48.28
C GLY A 364 -5.89 4.51 -46.95
N TYR A 365 -6.51 4.91 -45.84
CA TYR A 365 -6.00 4.68 -44.49
C TYR A 365 -7.12 4.22 -43.56
N CYS A 366 -6.88 3.16 -42.80
CA CYS A 366 -7.92 2.54 -41.98
C CYS A 366 -8.34 3.38 -40.75
N GLY A 367 -7.48 4.28 -40.27
CA GLY A 367 -7.74 5.09 -39.08
C GLY A 367 -7.36 4.40 -37.76
N ARG A 368 -6.98 5.20 -36.77
CA ARG A 368 -6.58 4.74 -35.42
C ARG A 368 -7.70 4.02 -34.68
N ILE A 369 -8.94 4.48 -34.83
CA ILE A 369 -10.11 3.88 -34.16
C ILE A 369 -10.31 2.44 -34.60
N ARG A 370 -10.19 2.16 -35.91
CA ARG A 370 -10.32 0.79 -36.45
C ARG A 370 -9.12 -0.08 -36.10
N GLN A 371 -7.92 0.50 -35.99
CA GLN A 371 -6.74 -0.22 -35.48
C GLN A 371 -6.89 -0.62 -34.01
N ALA A 372 -7.70 0.12 -33.25
CA ALA A 372 -7.95 -0.14 -31.84
C ALA A 372 -9.07 -1.16 -31.58
N ASP A 373 -9.71 -1.70 -32.63
CA ASP A 373 -10.84 -2.62 -32.50
C ASP A 373 -10.49 -3.80 -31.57
N LYS A 374 -11.42 -4.14 -30.67
CA LYS A 374 -11.29 -5.09 -29.54
C LYS A 374 -10.26 -4.69 -28.47
N GLY A 375 -9.55 -3.59 -28.67
CA GLY A 375 -8.49 -3.10 -27.80
C GLY A 375 -8.86 -1.85 -27.02
N ILE A 376 -7.86 -1.01 -26.77
CA ILE A 376 -7.99 0.26 -26.05
C ILE A 376 -7.57 1.39 -27.00
N LEU A 377 -8.41 2.42 -27.08
CA LEU A 377 -8.07 3.70 -27.69
C LEU A 377 -7.73 4.70 -26.59
N PHE A 378 -6.47 5.12 -26.53
CA PHE A 378 -5.99 6.16 -25.63
C PHE A 378 -5.87 7.49 -26.36
N LEU A 379 -6.66 8.48 -25.94
CA LEU A 379 -6.67 9.83 -26.47
C LEU A 379 -5.98 10.77 -25.48
N ASP A 380 -4.71 11.08 -25.74
CA ASP A 380 -3.95 12.03 -24.95
C ASP A 380 -4.20 13.47 -25.43
N GLU A 381 -4.23 14.40 -24.49
CA GLU A 381 -4.59 15.81 -24.68
C GLU A 381 -5.92 16.03 -25.42
N ILE A 382 -6.98 15.34 -24.98
CA ILE A 382 -8.32 15.40 -25.61
C ILE A 382 -8.90 16.82 -25.73
N GLY A 383 -8.49 17.74 -24.83
CA GLY A 383 -8.89 19.15 -24.87
C GLY A 383 -8.41 19.92 -26.11
N GLU A 384 -7.38 19.43 -26.80
CA GLU A 384 -6.85 20.03 -28.04
C GLU A 384 -7.60 19.56 -29.30
N MET A 385 -8.56 18.63 -29.18
CA MET A 385 -9.29 18.08 -30.31
C MET A 385 -10.20 19.14 -30.97
N PRO A 386 -10.16 19.31 -32.31
CA PRO A 386 -11.08 20.21 -33.02
C PRO A 386 -12.55 19.80 -32.90
N LEU A 387 -13.48 20.77 -32.95
CA LEU A 387 -14.92 20.55 -32.77
C LEU A 387 -15.52 19.54 -33.77
N ASP A 388 -15.05 19.54 -35.02
CA ASP A 388 -15.54 18.60 -36.04
C ASP A 388 -15.17 17.15 -35.70
N ALA A 389 -13.92 16.93 -35.26
CA ALA A 389 -13.45 15.65 -34.78
C ALA A 389 -14.19 15.22 -33.50
N GLN A 390 -14.49 16.15 -32.59
CA GLN A 390 -15.29 15.88 -31.39
C GLN A 390 -16.69 15.38 -31.75
N CYS A 391 -17.33 15.99 -32.75
CA CYS A 391 -18.66 15.58 -33.22
C CYS A 391 -18.66 14.13 -33.73
N ARG A 392 -17.67 13.75 -34.53
CA ARG A 392 -17.56 12.37 -35.03
C ARG A 392 -17.17 11.38 -33.93
N LEU A 393 -16.32 11.78 -33.00
CA LEU A 393 -15.93 10.94 -31.86
C LEU A 393 -17.14 10.59 -31.00
N LEU A 394 -18.05 11.54 -30.78
CA LEU A 394 -19.30 11.31 -30.06
C LEU A 394 -20.12 10.18 -30.71
N THR A 395 -20.27 10.20 -32.04
CA THR A 395 -20.96 9.12 -32.78
C THR A 395 -20.28 7.76 -32.58
N VAL A 396 -18.95 7.72 -32.60
CA VAL A 396 -18.20 6.47 -32.32
C VAL A 396 -18.47 5.97 -30.89
N LEU A 397 -18.50 6.86 -29.90
CA LEU A 397 -18.73 6.49 -28.49
C LEU A 397 -20.17 6.05 -28.21
N GLN A 398 -21.15 6.57 -28.94
CA GLN A 398 -22.58 6.26 -28.79
C GLN A 398 -22.96 5.00 -29.58
N ASP A 399 -22.68 5.01 -30.89
CA ASP A 399 -23.18 3.99 -31.81
C ASP A 399 -22.19 2.84 -32.02
N LYS A 400 -20.95 2.97 -31.52
CA LYS A 400 -19.86 1.99 -31.69
C LYS A 400 -19.58 1.71 -33.16
N ILE A 401 -19.71 2.75 -33.99
CA ILE A 401 -19.54 2.70 -35.44
C ILE A 401 -18.61 3.84 -35.87
N VAL A 402 -17.72 3.54 -36.81
CA VAL A 402 -16.81 4.51 -37.42
C VAL A 402 -17.01 4.56 -38.94
N MET A 403 -17.02 5.77 -39.48
CA MET A 403 -17.13 6.04 -40.92
C MET A 403 -15.89 6.81 -41.39
N PRO A 404 -15.07 6.24 -42.28
CA PRO A 404 -13.90 6.94 -42.83
C PRO A 404 -14.29 8.19 -43.61
N VAL A 405 -13.40 9.19 -43.61
CA VAL A 405 -13.59 10.42 -44.39
C VAL A 405 -13.70 10.09 -45.88
N GLY A 406 -14.72 10.64 -46.53
CA GLY A 406 -15.00 10.39 -47.96
C GLY A 406 -15.58 9.01 -48.27
N SER A 407 -15.98 8.22 -47.26
CA SER A 407 -16.65 6.93 -47.43
C SER A 407 -18.08 6.97 -46.90
N ALA A 408 -19.01 6.30 -47.59
CA ALA A 408 -20.35 6.02 -47.07
C ALA A 408 -20.42 4.71 -46.26
N GLN A 409 -19.33 3.95 -46.21
CA GLN A 409 -19.28 2.66 -45.53
C GLN A 409 -18.97 2.84 -44.04
N SER A 410 -19.85 2.30 -43.20
CA SER A 410 -19.71 2.25 -41.75
C SER A 410 -19.10 0.92 -41.28
N TYR A 411 -18.26 0.98 -40.23
CA TYR A 411 -17.65 -0.21 -39.60
C TYR A 411 -17.97 -0.22 -38.11
N LYS A 412 -18.47 -1.34 -37.59
CA LYS A 412 -18.67 -1.52 -36.15
C LYS A 412 -17.31 -1.73 -35.47
N VAL A 413 -17.12 -1.12 -34.30
CA VAL A 413 -15.89 -1.21 -33.50
C VAL A 413 -16.22 -1.45 -32.03
N ASP A 414 -15.44 -2.32 -31.38
CA ASP A 414 -15.52 -2.57 -29.95
C ASP A 414 -14.27 -2.02 -29.26
N ILE A 415 -14.33 -0.79 -28.78
CA ILE A 415 -13.19 -0.12 -28.14
C ILE A 415 -13.51 0.32 -26.72
N GLN A 416 -12.52 0.12 -25.84
CA GLN A 416 -12.46 0.80 -24.54
C GLN A 416 -11.78 2.15 -24.78
N VAL A 417 -12.43 3.25 -24.38
CA VAL A 417 -11.85 4.58 -24.54
C VAL A 417 -11.30 5.09 -23.22
N ILE A 418 -10.06 5.54 -23.26
CA ILE A 418 -9.39 6.25 -22.17
C ILE A 418 -8.96 7.61 -22.73
N ALA A 419 -9.40 8.69 -22.11
CA ALA A 419 -9.01 10.04 -22.48
C ALA A 419 -8.15 10.64 -21.37
N ALA A 420 -7.21 11.52 -21.73
CA ALA A 420 -6.38 12.24 -20.80
C ALA A 420 -6.27 13.72 -21.19
N THR A 421 -6.20 14.60 -20.20
CA THR A 421 -5.90 16.02 -20.42
C THR A 421 -5.35 16.68 -19.15
N HIS A 422 -4.61 17.77 -19.32
CA HIS A 422 -4.25 18.67 -18.24
C HIS A 422 -5.21 19.88 -18.12
N GLN A 423 -6.11 20.07 -19.10
CA GLN A 423 -7.03 21.20 -19.15
C GLN A 423 -8.31 20.88 -18.39
N GLU A 424 -8.94 21.93 -17.86
CA GLU A 424 -10.24 21.83 -17.21
C GLU A 424 -11.33 21.81 -18.30
N LEU A 425 -11.90 20.64 -18.55
CA LEU A 425 -12.85 20.46 -19.65
C LEU A 425 -14.15 21.24 -19.45
N THR A 426 -14.61 21.47 -18.21
CA THR A 426 -15.86 22.22 -17.98
C THR A 426 -15.73 23.68 -18.39
N GLN A 427 -14.55 24.27 -18.22
CA GLN A 427 -14.18 25.59 -18.68
C GLN A 427 -14.13 25.64 -20.21
N LEU A 428 -13.51 24.65 -20.88
CA LEU A 428 -13.52 24.58 -22.34
C LEU A 428 -14.93 24.44 -22.92
N VAL A 429 -15.82 23.75 -22.21
CA VAL A 429 -17.25 23.68 -22.56
C VAL A 429 -17.91 25.06 -22.43
N ALA A 430 -17.66 25.78 -21.33
CA ALA A 430 -18.17 27.13 -21.13
C ALA A 430 -17.65 28.12 -22.20
N GLU A 431 -16.42 27.94 -22.66
CA GLU A 431 -15.78 28.73 -23.73
C GLU A 431 -16.22 28.30 -25.15
N GLY A 432 -17.03 27.24 -25.29
CA GLY A 432 -17.47 26.72 -26.59
C GLY A 432 -16.36 26.01 -27.40
N ARG A 433 -15.23 25.71 -26.76
CA ARG A 433 -14.09 25.00 -27.37
C ARG A 433 -14.18 23.48 -27.24
N PHE A 434 -15.02 23.00 -26.34
CA PHE A 434 -15.31 21.58 -26.16
C PHE A 434 -16.82 21.35 -26.11
N ARG A 435 -17.31 20.28 -26.73
CA ARG A 435 -18.74 20.01 -26.75
C ARG A 435 -19.20 19.39 -25.43
N GLN A 436 -20.31 19.89 -24.92
CA GLN A 436 -20.91 19.44 -23.65
C GLN A 436 -21.36 17.96 -23.71
N ASP A 437 -21.93 17.53 -24.83
CA ASP A 437 -22.41 16.16 -25.04
C ASP A 437 -21.26 15.13 -25.03
N LEU A 438 -20.15 15.45 -25.71
CA LEU A 438 -18.93 14.65 -25.68
C LEU A 438 -18.33 14.60 -24.27
N TYR A 439 -18.32 15.73 -23.56
CA TYR A 439 -17.82 15.78 -22.18
C TYR A 439 -18.57 14.77 -21.30
N TYR A 440 -19.91 14.77 -21.31
CA TYR A 440 -20.68 13.82 -20.50
C TYR A 440 -20.47 12.36 -20.90
N ARG A 441 -20.17 12.08 -22.19
CA ARG A 441 -19.88 10.71 -22.64
C ARG A 441 -18.47 10.23 -22.28
N LEU A 442 -17.52 11.15 -22.15
CA LEU A 442 -16.15 10.84 -21.69
C LEU A 442 -16.04 10.83 -20.15
N ASN A 443 -16.86 11.62 -19.47
CA ASN A 443 -16.95 11.74 -18.02
C ASN A 443 -17.68 10.55 -17.36
N GLY A 444 -17.29 9.32 -17.73
CA GLY A 444 -17.81 8.09 -17.12
C GLY A 444 -17.22 7.88 -15.73
N LEU A 445 -15.90 7.64 -15.67
CA LEU A 445 -15.11 7.72 -14.44
C LEU A 445 -14.01 8.76 -14.63
N VAL A 446 -13.88 9.68 -13.67
CA VAL A 446 -12.77 10.65 -13.63
C VAL A 446 -11.78 10.25 -12.57
N VAL A 447 -10.52 10.20 -12.97
CA VAL A 447 -9.39 9.92 -12.08
C VAL A 447 -8.38 11.05 -12.22
N SER A 448 -7.90 11.57 -11.08
CA SER A 448 -6.88 12.63 -11.07
C SER A 448 -5.54 12.07 -10.61
N LEU A 449 -4.48 12.31 -11.37
CA LEU A 449 -3.11 12.00 -10.97
C LEU A 449 -2.46 13.26 -10.36
N PRO A 450 -1.89 13.17 -9.14
CA PRO A 450 -1.23 14.30 -8.50
C PRO A 450 0.08 14.67 -9.21
N SER A 451 0.47 15.93 -9.10
CA SER A 451 1.81 16.37 -9.51
C SER A 451 2.88 15.76 -8.61
N LEU A 452 4.11 15.61 -9.12
CA LEU A 452 5.23 15.01 -8.39
C LEU A 452 5.47 15.73 -7.07
N TYR A 453 5.26 17.05 -7.01
CA TYR A 453 5.38 17.83 -5.78
C TYR A 453 4.44 17.35 -4.66
N GLN A 454 3.21 16.99 -5.01
CA GLN A 454 2.15 16.59 -4.08
C GLN A 454 2.22 15.13 -3.66
N ARG A 455 3.16 14.37 -4.22
CA ARG A 455 3.31 12.93 -4.00
C ARG A 455 4.14 12.62 -2.77
N GLU A 456 3.68 11.64 -1.99
CA GLU A 456 4.37 11.20 -0.77
C GLU A 456 5.49 10.20 -1.04
N ASP A 457 5.44 9.54 -2.20
CA ASP A 457 6.35 8.48 -2.63
C ASP A 457 7.56 8.99 -3.45
N LYS A 458 7.81 10.31 -3.46
CA LYS A 458 8.91 10.96 -4.22
C LYS A 458 10.26 10.29 -4.06
N LEU A 459 10.63 9.88 -2.84
CA LEU A 459 11.91 9.24 -2.57
C LEU A 459 12.03 7.90 -3.32
N ALA A 460 10.98 7.09 -3.29
CA ALA A 460 10.94 5.80 -3.96
C ALA A 460 10.98 5.97 -5.49
N ILE A 461 10.27 6.98 -6.02
CA ILE A 461 10.32 7.35 -7.45
C ILE A 461 11.75 7.73 -7.87
N ILE A 462 12.41 8.60 -7.09
CA ILE A 462 13.80 9.02 -7.37
C ILE A 462 14.72 7.81 -7.42
N HIS A 463 14.61 6.90 -6.44
CA HIS A 463 15.41 5.68 -6.41
C HIS A 463 15.13 4.75 -7.59
N ALA A 464 13.86 4.60 -7.99
CA ALA A 464 13.51 3.73 -9.10
C ALA A 464 13.98 4.28 -10.46
N ILE A 465 13.83 5.59 -10.68
CA ILE A 465 14.35 6.26 -11.89
C ILE A 465 15.89 6.20 -11.89
N HIS A 466 16.53 6.42 -10.74
CA HIS A 466 17.97 6.26 -10.62
C HIS A 466 18.42 4.82 -10.95
N ALA A 467 17.76 3.80 -10.39
CA ALA A 467 18.08 2.41 -10.65
C ALA A 467 17.97 2.02 -12.14
N LYS A 468 17.07 2.70 -12.89
CA LYS A 468 16.91 2.51 -14.34
C LYS A 468 18.08 3.09 -15.15
N HIS A 469 18.72 4.16 -14.69
CA HIS A 469 19.76 4.89 -15.46
C HIS A 469 21.18 4.74 -14.89
N GLN A 470 21.33 4.30 -13.64
CA GLN A 470 22.61 4.17 -12.96
C GLN A 470 23.61 3.36 -13.79
N GLN A 471 24.87 3.79 -13.76
CA GLN A 471 25.99 3.05 -14.33
C GLN A 471 26.88 2.58 -13.17
N ASN A 472 27.52 1.41 -13.32
CA ASN A 472 28.57 0.94 -12.39
C ASN A 472 28.21 0.95 -10.88
N GLY A 473 26.92 0.85 -10.52
CA GLY A 473 26.47 0.84 -9.12
C GLY A 473 26.63 2.17 -8.38
N GLN A 474 26.66 3.29 -9.12
CA GLN A 474 26.63 4.65 -8.57
C GLN A 474 25.57 4.84 -7.49
N ARG A 475 25.83 5.74 -6.53
CA ARG A 475 24.88 6.10 -5.47
C ARG A 475 24.68 7.60 -5.43
N ILE A 476 23.43 8.04 -5.25
CA ILE A 476 23.13 9.46 -5.03
C ILE A 476 23.50 9.83 -3.59
N THR A 477 24.26 10.91 -3.44
CA THR A 477 24.58 11.47 -2.12
C THR A 477 23.34 11.92 -1.36
N SER A 478 23.35 11.81 -0.04
CA SER A 478 22.21 12.20 0.79
C SER A 478 21.84 13.68 0.65
N SER A 479 22.83 14.56 0.42
CA SER A 479 22.60 15.99 0.17
C SER A 479 21.82 16.22 -1.12
N LEU A 480 22.19 15.55 -2.22
CA LEU A 480 21.48 15.65 -3.48
C LEU A 480 20.05 15.09 -3.37
N ILE A 481 19.85 13.96 -2.69
CA ILE A 481 18.49 13.42 -2.41
C ILE A 481 17.61 14.46 -1.72
N GLN A 482 18.14 15.17 -0.71
CA GLN A 482 17.37 16.20 -0.01
C GLN A 482 16.95 17.36 -0.93
N SER A 483 17.86 17.83 -1.80
CA SER A 483 17.53 18.87 -2.79
C SER A 483 16.47 18.38 -3.77
N LEU A 484 16.58 17.15 -4.26
CA LEU A 484 15.60 16.54 -5.18
C LEU A 484 14.21 16.40 -4.54
N LEU A 485 14.11 16.07 -3.25
CA LEU A 485 12.83 15.93 -2.54
C LEU A 485 12.09 17.26 -2.34
N ARG A 486 12.84 18.36 -2.22
CA ARG A 486 12.32 19.71 -1.94
C ARG A 486 11.95 20.47 -3.21
N TYR A 487 12.63 20.20 -4.31
CA TYR A 487 12.35 20.85 -5.59
C TYR A 487 10.92 20.62 -6.05
N ARG A 488 10.32 21.62 -6.71
CA ARG A 488 8.90 21.60 -7.09
C ARG A 488 8.61 20.72 -8.30
N TRP A 489 9.60 20.44 -9.14
CA TRP A 489 9.43 19.64 -10.36
C TRP A 489 8.32 20.16 -11.29
N PRO A 490 8.43 21.38 -11.86
CA PRO A 490 7.44 21.92 -12.78
C PRO A 490 7.17 21.01 -14.00
N GLY A 491 8.15 20.22 -14.45
CA GLY A 491 7.99 19.22 -15.51
C GLY A 491 7.70 17.80 -14.98
N ASN A 492 7.35 17.67 -13.70
CA ASN A 492 6.95 16.42 -13.03
C ASN A 492 7.96 15.27 -13.28
N LEU A 493 7.48 14.04 -13.50
CA LEU A 493 8.32 12.86 -13.71
C LEU A 493 9.20 12.97 -14.96
N ARG A 494 8.78 13.74 -15.97
CA ARG A 494 9.54 13.92 -17.22
C ARG A 494 10.82 14.71 -16.98
N GLU A 495 10.73 15.77 -16.18
CA GLU A 495 11.91 16.57 -15.78
C GLU A 495 12.85 15.74 -14.89
N LEU A 496 12.30 15.00 -13.91
CA LEU A 496 13.08 14.13 -13.03
C LEU A 496 13.81 13.01 -13.79
N ASP A 497 13.15 12.29 -14.71
CA ASP A 497 13.78 11.24 -15.53
C ASP A 497 14.90 11.80 -16.40
N ASN A 498 14.71 12.97 -17.02
CA ASN A 498 15.74 13.62 -17.80
C ASN A 498 16.94 14.05 -16.94
N LEU A 499 16.68 14.66 -15.78
CA LEU A 499 17.74 15.09 -14.86
C LEU A 499 18.59 13.90 -14.41
N LEU A 500 17.96 12.84 -13.89
CA LEU A 500 18.68 11.67 -13.39
C LEU A 500 19.42 10.94 -14.51
N LYS A 501 18.82 10.81 -15.70
CA LYS A 501 19.49 10.22 -16.86
C LYS A 501 20.77 10.96 -17.23
N VAL A 502 20.73 12.29 -17.32
CA VAL A 502 21.90 13.10 -17.68
C VAL A 502 22.94 13.08 -16.54
N THR A 503 22.49 13.19 -15.29
CA THR A 503 23.38 13.21 -14.11
C THR A 503 24.14 11.88 -13.96
N CYS A 504 23.47 10.73 -14.10
CA CYS A 504 24.13 9.42 -14.06
C CYS A 504 25.16 9.24 -15.19
N LEU A 505 24.89 9.81 -16.37
CA LEU A 505 25.81 9.79 -17.50
C LEU A 505 27.05 10.66 -17.24
N ILE A 506 26.86 11.87 -16.69
CA ILE A 506 27.98 12.76 -16.33
C ILE A 506 28.86 12.11 -15.25
N ALA A 507 28.24 11.46 -14.27
CA ALA A 507 28.94 10.81 -13.16
C ALA A 507 29.51 9.42 -13.50
N SER A 508 29.57 9.01 -14.78
CA SER A 508 29.87 7.63 -15.22
C SER A 508 31.17 7.02 -14.67
N ASP A 509 32.13 7.87 -14.30
CA ASP A 509 33.47 7.55 -13.78
C ASP A 509 33.58 7.61 -12.25
N VAL A 510 32.53 8.02 -11.54
CA VAL A 510 32.49 8.13 -10.08
C VAL A 510 31.47 7.18 -9.44
N SER A 511 31.70 6.80 -8.18
CA SER A 511 30.79 5.94 -7.42
C SER A 511 29.68 6.72 -6.71
N GLU A 512 29.86 8.03 -6.50
CA GLU A 512 28.91 8.88 -5.79
C GLU A 512 28.50 10.09 -6.63
N ILE A 513 27.20 10.34 -6.70
CA ILE A 513 26.59 11.42 -7.47
C ILE A 513 26.24 12.56 -6.50
N GLY A 514 27.05 13.61 -6.50
CA GLY A 514 26.79 14.90 -5.87
C GLY A 514 26.19 15.96 -6.81
N ILE A 515 25.96 17.16 -6.25
CA ILE A 515 25.38 18.31 -6.97
C ILE A 515 26.28 18.77 -8.13
N GLU A 516 27.58 18.54 -8.03
CA GLU A 516 28.60 18.85 -9.03
C GLU A 516 28.43 18.07 -10.34
N HIS A 517 27.70 16.94 -10.31
CA HIS A 517 27.39 16.15 -11.49
C HIS A 517 26.05 16.54 -12.14
N VAL A 518 25.28 17.43 -11.49
CA VAL A 518 24.01 17.92 -12.02
C VAL A 518 24.28 19.04 -13.03
N PRO A 519 23.66 19.02 -14.23
CA PRO A 519 23.82 20.11 -15.20
C PRO A 519 23.50 21.48 -14.60
N SER A 520 24.28 22.50 -14.97
CA SER A 520 24.23 23.84 -14.37
C SER A 520 22.83 24.48 -14.32
N HIS A 521 22.01 24.28 -15.36
CA HIS A 521 20.64 24.80 -15.43
C HIS A 521 19.67 24.15 -14.42
N PHE A 522 20.00 22.96 -13.90
CA PHE A 522 19.27 22.31 -12.79
C PHE A 522 19.96 22.53 -11.45
N ALA A 523 21.29 22.62 -11.42
CA ALA A 523 22.05 22.81 -10.20
C ALA A 523 21.68 24.13 -9.49
N GLN A 524 21.51 25.22 -10.24
CA GLN A 524 21.20 26.53 -9.64
C GLN A 524 19.84 26.55 -8.93
N PRO A 525 18.72 26.13 -9.54
CA PRO A 525 17.44 25.99 -8.81
C PRO A 525 17.49 25.03 -7.61
N LEU A 526 18.24 23.93 -7.72
CA LEU A 526 18.38 22.96 -6.62
C LEU A 526 19.20 23.51 -5.44
N LEU A 527 20.19 24.36 -5.70
CA LEU A 527 21.00 25.04 -4.70
C LEU A 527 20.24 26.19 -4.01
N GLU A 528 19.42 26.94 -4.77
CA GLU A 528 18.57 28.00 -4.21
C GLU A 528 17.58 27.44 -3.17
N VAL A 529 16.92 26.31 -3.49
CA VAL A 529 16.03 25.59 -2.56
C VAL A 529 16.77 25.01 -1.35
N ALA A 530 18.05 24.64 -1.50
CA ALA A 530 18.88 24.21 -0.38
C ALA A 530 19.21 25.40 0.55
N SER A 531 19.50 26.57 -0.02
CA SER A 531 19.89 27.78 0.72
C SER A 531 18.74 28.45 1.49
N GLU A 532 17.50 28.40 0.99
CA GLU A 532 16.33 28.95 1.69
C GLU A 532 16.09 28.25 3.05
N SER A 533 16.50 26.99 3.16
CA SER A 533 16.37 26.21 4.40
C SER A 533 17.48 26.43 5.42
N GLU A 534 18.68 26.87 5.02
CA GLU A 534 19.70 27.34 5.98
C GLU A 534 19.25 28.64 6.65
N ILE A 535 18.44 29.46 5.96
CA ILE A 535 17.89 30.70 6.49
C ILE A 535 16.71 30.44 7.45
N GLU A 536 15.92 29.37 7.26
CA GLU A 536 14.86 28.98 8.20
C GLU A 536 15.33 28.11 9.38
N THR A 537 16.50 27.47 9.29
CA THR A 537 17.07 26.65 10.39
C THR A 537 18.11 27.37 11.25
N LEU A 538 18.61 28.54 10.83
CA LEU A 538 19.32 29.48 11.71
C LEU A 538 18.29 30.28 12.53
N ASP A 539 17.74 29.61 13.55
CA ASP A 539 16.94 30.23 14.59
C ASP A 539 17.72 31.42 15.19
N LEU A 540 17.35 32.64 14.78
CA LEU A 540 17.86 33.91 15.26
C LEU A 540 17.78 34.03 16.79
N LYS A 541 16.95 33.20 17.46
CA LYS A 541 16.96 33.10 18.93
C LYS A 541 18.08 32.21 19.47
N SER A 542 18.42 31.10 18.81
CA SER A 542 19.47 30.17 19.26
C SER A 542 20.86 30.82 19.21
N THR A 543 21.23 31.47 18.12
CA THR A 543 22.52 32.17 17.95
C THR A 543 22.63 33.39 18.87
N LEU A 544 21.52 34.10 19.09
CA LEU A 544 21.48 35.28 19.95
C LEU A 544 21.47 34.90 21.44
N ASN A 545 20.98 33.70 21.79
CA ASN A 545 21.07 33.16 23.13
C ASN A 545 22.45 32.56 23.42
N SER A 546 23.11 31.88 22.46
CA SER A 546 24.50 31.41 22.64
C SER A 546 25.47 32.57 22.78
N ALA A 547 25.38 33.58 21.90
CA ALA A 547 26.21 34.79 22.00
C ALA A 547 25.99 35.54 23.33
N LEU A 548 24.76 35.56 23.86
CA LEU A 548 24.44 36.15 25.18
C LEU A 548 25.08 35.36 26.33
N ILE A 549 25.03 34.02 26.28
CA ILE A 549 25.59 33.12 27.30
C ILE A 549 27.13 33.23 27.30
N ASP A 550 27.75 33.17 26.12
CA ASP A 550 29.21 33.26 25.98
C ASP A 550 29.71 34.61 26.50
N THR A 551 29.09 35.71 26.06
CA THR A 551 29.45 37.07 26.50
C THR A 551 29.25 37.24 28.02
N TYR A 552 28.25 36.59 28.61
CA TYR A 552 28.00 36.62 30.06
C TYR A 552 29.07 35.88 30.86
N HIS A 553 29.54 34.73 30.36
CA HIS A 553 30.63 33.98 30.98
C HIS A 553 31.98 34.68 30.84
N THR A 554 32.31 35.21 29.65
CA THR A 554 33.57 35.94 29.41
C THR A 554 33.71 37.20 30.30
N HIS A 555 32.60 37.81 30.69
CA HIS A 555 32.58 38.98 31.57
C HIS A 555 32.24 38.67 33.04
N ASN A 556 32.44 37.42 33.48
CA ASN A 556 32.25 36.96 34.87
C ASN A 556 30.92 37.41 35.49
N GLY A 557 29.83 37.33 34.73
CA GLY A 557 28.49 37.65 35.23
C GLY A 557 28.16 39.14 35.35
N ASN A 558 29.01 40.05 34.83
CA ASN A 558 28.74 41.48 34.89
C ASN A 558 27.74 41.93 33.81
N VAL A 559 26.45 41.89 34.14
CA VAL A 559 25.32 42.25 33.25
C VAL A 559 25.47 43.65 32.63
N SER A 560 26.09 44.60 33.35
CA SER A 560 26.32 45.96 32.86
C SER A 560 27.33 46.03 31.71
N LYS A 561 28.37 45.21 31.74
CA LYS A 561 29.35 45.10 30.65
C LYS A 561 28.78 44.34 29.46
N VAL A 562 28.08 43.23 29.72
CA VAL A 562 27.40 42.41 28.70
C VAL A 562 26.40 43.26 27.89
N SER A 563 25.62 44.12 28.56
CA SER A 563 24.68 45.03 27.88
C SER A 563 25.35 46.02 26.93
N ARG A 564 26.56 46.52 27.26
CA ARG A 564 27.30 47.45 26.42
C ARG A 564 27.94 46.76 25.22
N VAL A 565 28.48 45.55 25.43
CA VAL A 565 29.12 44.75 24.38
C VAL A 565 28.10 44.26 23.35
N LEU A 566 26.91 43.85 23.81
CA LEU A 566 25.84 43.36 22.92
C LEU A 566 24.92 44.48 22.40
N GLY A 567 25.14 45.74 22.77
CA GLY A 567 24.35 46.88 22.29
C GLY A 567 22.87 46.87 22.71
N VAL A 568 22.51 46.17 23.78
CA VAL A 568 21.12 45.98 24.25
C VAL A 568 20.92 46.50 25.67
N SER A 569 19.69 46.90 26.03
CA SER A 569 19.40 47.44 27.37
C SER A 569 19.68 46.41 28.48
N ARG A 570 20.13 46.88 29.65
CA ARG A 570 20.37 46.00 30.83
C ARG A 570 19.14 45.19 31.23
N ASN A 571 17.94 45.77 31.13
CA ASN A 571 16.69 45.09 31.46
C ASN A 571 16.41 43.93 30.48
N THR A 572 16.74 44.10 29.20
CA THR A 572 16.59 43.06 28.18
C THR A 572 17.51 41.87 28.45
N VAL A 573 18.78 42.13 28.82
CA VAL A 573 19.76 41.11 29.20
C VAL A 573 19.31 40.37 30.46
N TYR A 574 18.85 41.08 31.49
CA TYR A 574 18.33 40.48 32.73
C TYR A 574 17.15 39.54 32.46
N ARG A 575 16.17 39.97 31.65
CA ARG A 575 14.98 39.18 31.32
C ARG A 575 15.36 37.89 30.58
N LYS A 576 16.31 37.96 29.65
CA LYS A 576 16.79 36.79 28.89
C LYS A 576 17.60 35.83 29.76
N LEU A 577 18.55 36.32 30.55
CA LEU A 577 19.33 35.47 31.46
C LEU A 577 18.45 34.79 32.53
N LYS A 578 17.38 35.46 32.97
CA LYS A 578 16.36 34.88 33.85
C LYS A 578 15.56 33.77 33.17
N ALA A 579 15.11 33.98 31.94
CA ALA A 579 14.41 32.95 31.17
C ALA A 579 15.29 31.72 30.88
N LEU A 580 16.61 31.92 30.79
CA LEU A 580 17.61 30.86 30.62
C LEU A 580 18.08 30.23 31.95
N GLY A 581 17.55 30.68 33.11
CA GLY A 581 17.86 30.08 34.42
C GLY A 581 19.23 30.44 35.01
N LEU A 582 19.98 31.36 34.39
CA LEU A 582 21.35 31.73 34.80
C LEU A 582 21.42 32.72 35.97
N ILE A 583 20.29 33.36 36.32
CA ILE A 583 20.18 34.26 37.47
C ILE A 583 18.95 33.89 38.29
N LYS A 584 19.13 33.63 39.59
CA LYS A 584 18.03 33.34 40.52
C LYS A 584 17.30 34.62 40.93
N THR A 585 15.98 34.57 40.95
CA THR A 585 15.15 35.64 41.53
C THR A 585 15.38 35.69 43.04
N LYS A 586 15.66 36.87 43.58
CA LYS A 586 15.45 37.12 45.01
C LYS A 586 13.97 37.34 45.27
#